data_AF-A0A3N6ETQ4-F1
#
_entry.id   AF-A0A3N6ETQ4-F1
#
_cell.length_a   1.000
_cell.length_b   1.000
_cell.length_c   1.000
_cell.angle_alpha   90.00
_cell.angle_beta   90.00
_cell.angle_gamma   90.00
#
_symmetry.space_group_name_H-M   'P 1'
#
loop_
_entity.id
_entity.type
_entity.pdbx_description
1 polymer ?
#
loop_
_entity_poly.entity_id
_entity_poly.type
_entity_poly.pdbx_seq_one_letter_code
_entity_poly.pdbx_strand_id
1 'polypeptide(L)'
;MMVRMPTPEGVTVTPVRGDITRQSADVIVNAANSSLLGGGGVDGAIHRRGGPEILAACRELRASRYGKGLRTGRAVATTAGALDAQWVVHTAGPVWSVDPS
;
A
#
# COMPACT_ATOMS: atom_id res chain seq x y z
N MET A 1 2.34 20.96 14.30
CA MET A 1 0.96 21.38 13.98
C MET A 1 0.54 20.64 12.72
N MET A 2 -0.64 20.01 12.71
CA MET A 2 -1.14 19.25 11.56
C MET A 2 -1.82 20.24 10.61
N VAL A 3 -1.28 20.39 9.39
CA VAL A 3 -1.82 21.33 8.40
C VAL A 3 -2.96 20.63 7.67
N ARG A 4 -4.14 21.26 7.58
CA ARG A 4 -5.25 20.78 6.77
C ARG A 4 -5.39 21.67 5.54
N MET A 5 -5.38 21.07 4.36
CA MET A 5 -5.43 21.73 3.07
C MET A 5 -6.72 21.34 2.36
N PRO A 6 -7.77 22.20 2.35
CA PRO A 6 -8.96 21.92 1.56
C PRO A 6 -8.65 22.03 0.06
N THR A 7 -9.21 21.14 -0.75
CA THR A 7 -9.18 21.20 -2.22
C THR A 7 -10.45 21.88 -2.75
N PRO A 8 -10.46 22.41 -3.99
CA PRO A 8 -11.64 23.01 -4.61
C PRO A 8 -12.88 22.10 -4.64
N GLU A 9 -12.67 20.78 -4.65
CA GLU A 9 -13.71 19.75 -4.67
C GLU A 9 -14.27 19.42 -3.28
N GLY A 10 -13.80 20.10 -2.22
CA GLY A 10 -14.24 19.88 -0.85
C GLY A 10 -13.54 18.72 -0.12
N VAL A 11 -12.46 18.17 -0.68
CA VAL A 11 -11.64 17.14 -0.03
C VAL A 11 -10.63 17.81 0.89
N THR A 12 -10.37 17.24 2.06
CA THR A 12 -9.29 17.74 2.95
C THR A 12 -8.07 16.85 2.83
N VAL A 13 -6.93 17.42 2.44
CA VAL A 13 -5.63 16.76 2.46
C VAL A 13 -4.87 17.17 3.71
N THR A 14 -4.31 16.19 4.42
CA THR A 14 -3.58 16.44 5.67
C THR A 14 -2.21 15.77 5.61
N PRO A 15 -1.10 16.50 5.45
CA PRO A 15 0.23 15.94 5.67
C PRO A 15 0.41 15.53 7.14
N VAL A 16 0.80 14.28 7.34
CA VAL A 16 1.09 13.71 8.66
C VAL A 16 2.51 13.16 8.65
N ARG A 17 3.32 13.56 9.64
CA ARG A 17 4.61 12.91 9.91
C ARG A 17 4.38 11.79 10.91
N GLY A 18 4.66 10.55 10.52
CA GLY A 18 4.49 9.40 11.41
C GLY A 18 4.82 8.06 10.77
N ASP A 19 4.51 7.01 11.51
CA ASP A 19 4.54 5.62 11.05
C ASP A 19 3.17 5.25 10.49
N ILE A 20 3.11 4.88 9.21
CA ILE A 20 1.86 4.53 8.53
C ILE A 20 1.16 3.32 9.17
N THR A 21 1.93 2.43 9.80
CA THR A 21 1.39 1.22 10.45
C THR A 21 0.68 1.50 11.77
N ARG A 22 0.70 2.76 12.23
CA ARG A 22 0.05 3.23 13.46
C ARG A 22 -1.10 4.21 13.20
N GLN A 23 -1.42 4.47 11.94
CA GLN A 23 -2.53 5.36 11.58
C GLN A 23 -3.85 4.59 11.64
N SER A 24 -4.89 5.26 12.13
CA SER A 24 -6.27 4.81 12.03
C SER A 24 -6.88 5.38 10.75
N ALA A 25 -7.30 4.53 9.82
CA ALA A 25 -7.91 4.94 8.55
C ALA A 25 -8.71 3.78 7.94
N ASP A 26 -9.71 4.06 7.10
CA ASP A 26 -10.44 2.97 6.41
C ASP A 26 -9.51 2.13 5.51
N VAL A 27 -8.54 2.81 4.87
CA VAL A 27 -7.62 2.20 3.91
C VAL A 27 -6.20 2.72 4.11
N ILE A 28 -5.22 1.80 4.12
CA ILE A 28 -3.80 2.12 4.05
C ILE A 28 -3.29 1.81 2.63
N VAL A 29 -2.63 2.78 1.99
CA VAL A 29 -1.98 2.57 0.69
C VAL A 29 -0.53 2.15 0.90
N ASN A 30 -0.18 0.98 0.41
CA ASN A 30 1.16 0.42 0.47
C ASN A 30 1.93 0.65 -0.85
N ALA A 31 3.17 1.14 -0.73
CA ALA A 31 4.13 1.16 -1.82
C ALA A 31 4.75 -0.24 -1.99
N ALA A 32 4.08 -1.07 -2.78
CA ALA A 32 4.46 -2.45 -3.03
C ALA A 32 5.36 -2.56 -4.27
N ASN A 33 6.09 -3.67 -4.37
CA ASN A 33 6.71 -4.07 -5.62
C ASN A 33 5.75 -4.95 -6.44
N SER A 34 6.03 -5.11 -7.74
CA SER A 34 5.21 -5.91 -8.65
C SER A 34 5.03 -7.37 -8.21
N SER A 35 5.90 -7.92 -7.36
CA SER A 35 5.77 -9.31 -6.94
C SER A 35 4.58 -9.56 -6.03
N LEU A 36 4.05 -8.55 -5.33
CA LEU A 36 3.04 -8.69 -4.25
C LEU A 36 3.44 -9.57 -3.06
N LEU A 37 4.60 -10.20 -3.05
CA LEU A 37 4.99 -11.18 -2.02
C LEU A 37 5.77 -10.54 -0.86
N GLY A 38 5.48 -9.27 -0.58
CA GLY A 38 6.20 -8.44 0.37
C GLY A 38 7.54 -7.93 -0.15
N GLY A 39 8.26 -7.24 0.72
CA GLY A 39 9.53 -6.56 0.44
C GLY A 39 10.11 -5.87 1.68
N GLY A 40 11.03 -4.94 1.45
CA GLY A 40 11.63 -4.11 2.49
C GLY A 40 10.86 -2.82 2.77
N GLY A 41 11.48 -1.89 3.49
CA GLY A 41 10.95 -0.54 3.69
C GLY A 41 9.56 -0.51 4.33
N VAL A 42 8.68 0.34 3.78
CA VAL A 42 7.31 0.52 4.30
C VAL A 42 6.43 -0.72 4.08
N ASP A 43 6.61 -1.42 2.96
CA ASP A 43 5.89 -2.66 2.66
C ASP A 43 6.19 -3.74 3.71
N GLY A 44 7.47 -3.94 4.01
CA GLY A 44 7.88 -4.85 5.08
C GLY A 44 7.36 -4.43 6.46
N ALA A 45 7.26 -3.13 6.74
CA ALA A 45 6.67 -2.64 8.00
C ALA A 45 5.16 -2.95 8.09
N ILE A 46 4.42 -2.72 7.01
CA ILE A 46 2.98 -3.04 6.89
C ILE A 46 2.76 -4.55 7.06
N HIS A 47 3.52 -5.40 6.37
CA HIS A 47 3.42 -6.86 6.53
C HIS A 47 3.75 -7.33 7.95
N ARG A 48 4.79 -6.76 8.59
CA ARG A 48 5.14 -7.11 9.97
C ARG A 48 4.05 -6.71 10.97
N ARG A 49 3.45 -5.52 10.82
CA ARG A 49 2.41 -5.05 11.74
C ARG A 49 1.06 -5.71 11.48
N GLY A 50 0.62 -5.78 10.23
CA GLY A 50 -0.67 -6.36 9.85
C GLY A 50 -0.69 -7.88 9.93
N GLY A 51 0.47 -8.53 10.03
CA GLY A 51 0.57 -9.96 10.31
C GLY A 51 0.41 -10.85 9.06
N PRO A 52 0.34 -12.18 9.27
CA PRO A 52 0.44 -13.16 8.19
C PRO A 52 -0.74 -13.12 7.21
N GLU A 53 -1.89 -12.58 7.60
CA GLU A 53 -3.11 -12.52 6.78
C GLU A 53 -2.92 -11.67 5.52
N ILE A 54 -2.16 -10.57 5.60
CA ILE A 54 -1.84 -9.74 4.42
C ILE A 54 -1.06 -10.57 3.40
N LEU A 55 -0.05 -11.31 3.83
CA LEU A 55 0.76 -12.13 2.92
C LEU A 55 -0.06 -13.30 2.35
N ALA A 56 -0.97 -13.89 3.13
CA ALA A 56 -1.89 -14.91 2.64
C ALA A 56 -2.78 -14.37 1.51
N ALA A 57 -3.42 -13.21 1.71
CA ALA A 57 -4.24 -12.57 0.69
C ALA A 57 -3.41 -12.18 -0.56
N CYS A 58 -2.18 -11.70 -0.39
CA CYS A 58 -1.28 -11.46 -1.51
C CYS A 58 -0.95 -12.73 -2.32
N ARG A 59 -0.78 -13.88 -1.65
CA ARG A 59 -0.55 -15.17 -2.30
C ARG A 59 -1.78 -15.62 -3.10
N GLU A 60 -2.98 -15.42 -2.57
CA GLU A 60 -4.23 -15.69 -3.30
C GLU A 60 -4.34 -14.83 -4.56
N LEU A 61 -4.03 -13.53 -4.45
CA LEU A 61 -3.98 -12.65 -5.62
C LEU A 61 -2.97 -13.15 -6.65
N ARG A 62 -1.77 -13.56 -6.22
CA ARG A 62 -0.77 -14.17 -7.09
C ARG A 62 -1.22 -15.47 -7.73
N ALA A 63 -2.03 -16.28 -7.07
CA ALA A 63 -2.59 -17.51 -7.64
C ALA A 63 -3.73 -17.24 -8.66
N SER A 64 -4.25 -16.01 -8.71
CA SER A 64 -5.33 -15.60 -9.62
C SER A 64 -4.79 -15.07 -10.97
N ARG A 65 -5.59 -14.24 -11.67
CA ARG A 65 -5.19 -13.52 -12.89
C ARG A 65 -3.87 -12.72 -12.77
N TYR A 66 -3.42 -12.43 -11.54
CA TYR A 66 -2.17 -11.73 -11.27
C TYR A 66 -0.96 -12.67 -11.19
N GLY A 67 -1.01 -13.89 -11.75
CA GLY A 67 0.08 -14.88 -11.81
C GLY A 67 1.50 -14.33 -11.84
N LYS A 68 1.79 -13.36 -12.73
CA LYS A 68 3.12 -12.75 -12.93
C LYS A 68 3.42 -11.56 -12.01
N GLY A 69 2.51 -11.22 -11.12
CA GLY A 69 2.55 -10.02 -10.28
C GLY A 69 1.63 -8.91 -10.75
N LEU A 70 1.70 -7.79 -10.06
CA LEU A 70 0.97 -6.56 -10.36
C LEU A 70 1.77 -5.71 -11.35
N ARG A 71 1.17 -5.40 -12.50
CA ARG A 71 1.76 -4.50 -13.50
C ARG A 71 1.96 -3.10 -12.90
N THR A 72 3.04 -2.42 -13.30
CA THR A 72 3.30 -1.02 -12.95
C THR A 72 2.10 -0.12 -13.27
N GLY A 73 1.81 0.82 -12.38
CA GLY A 73 0.67 1.74 -12.47
C GLY A 73 -0.67 1.12 -12.06
N ARG A 74 -0.66 -0.07 -11.44
CA ARG A 74 -1.87 -0.76 -10.96
C ARG A 74 -1.90 -0.88 -9.44
N ALA A 75 -3.10 -1.12 -8.94
CA ALA A 75 -3.39 -1.33 -7.52
C ALA A 75 -4.27 -2.56 -7.31
N VAL A 76 -4.14 -3.22 -6.15
CA VAL A 76 -5.00 -4.31 -5.68
C VAL A 76 -5.26 -4.15 -4.18
N ALA A 77 -6.41 -4.60 -3.70
CA ALA A 77 -6.75 -4.56 -2.27
C ALA A 77 -6.61 -5.95 -1.62
N THR A 78 -6.22 -5.96 -0.36
CA THR A 78 -6.19 -7.12 0.55
C THR A 78 -6.78 -6.71 1.90
N THR A 79 -7.09 -7.68 2.76
CA THR A 79 -7.35 -7.40 4.19
C THR A 79 -6.18 -6.63 4.80
N ALA A 80 -6.47 -5.74 5.77
CA ALA A 80 -5.42 -5.06 6.53
C ALA A 80 -4.83 -5.92 7.68
N GLY A 81 -5.38 -7.12 7.91
CA GLY A 81 -5.00 -7.98 9.01
C GLY A 81 -5.14 -7.26 10.36
N ALA A 82 -4.05 -7.19 11.13
CA ALA A 82 -4.04 -6.57 12.46
C ALA A 82 -3.81 -5.03 12.48
N LEU A 83 -3.78 -4.36 11.32
CA LEU A 83 -3.71 -2.89 11.27
C LEU A 83 -5.04 -2.27 11.72
N ASP A 84 -5.00 -1.03 12.21
CA ASP A 84 -6.20 -0.23 12.48
C ASP A 84 -6.76 0.36 11.16
N ALA A 85 -7.12 -0.54 10.25
CA ALA A 85 -7.69 -0.25 8.95
C ALA A 85 -8.53 -1.43 8.46
N GLN A 86 -9.38 -1.20 7.47
CA GLN A 86 -10.17 -2.27 6.86
C GLN A 86 -9.40 -2.94 5.72
N TRP A 87 -8.71 -2.14 4.90
CA TRP A 87 -8.01 -2.62 3.71
C TRP A 87 -6.59 -2.10 3.62
N VAL A 88 -5.72 -2.91 3.01
CA VAL A 88 -4.46 -2.43 2.44
C VAL A 88 -4.57 -2.45 0.91
N VAL A 89 -4.32 -1.29 0.29
CA VAL A 89 -4.22 -1.17 -1.17
C VAL A 89 -2.76 -1.18 -1.56
N HIS A 90 -2.32 -2.27 -2.21
CA HIS A 90 -0.96 -2.44 -2.71
C HIS A 90 -0.85 -1.82 -4.10
N THR A 91 0.06 -0.87 -4.26
CA THR A 91 0.31 -0.19 -5.54
C THR A 91 1.70 -0.52 -6.07
N ALA A 92 1.80 -0.87 -7.34
CA ALA A 92 3.10 -1.06 -8.02
C ALA A 92 3.46 0.24 -8.75
N GLY A 93 4.25 1.10 -8.11
CA GLY A 93 4.74 2.36 -8.70
C GLY A 93 5.80 2.13 -9.80
N PRO A 94 6.02 3.12 -10.68
CA PRO A 94 7.13 3.06 -11.62
C PRO A 94 8.48 3.11 -10.90
N VAL A 95 9.48 2.45 -11.46
CA VAL A 95 10.88 2.60 -11.01
C VAL A 95 11.42 3.86 -11.67
N TRP A 96 11.91 4.79 -10.86
CA TRP A 96 12.61 5.96 -11.38
C TRP A 96 13.91 5.51 -12.07
N SER A 97 14.08 5.94 -13.33
CA SER A 97 15.31 5.79 -14.11
C SER A 97 15.71 7.16 -14.64
N VAL A 98 17.02 7.45 -14.61
CA VAL A 98 17.59 8.66 -15.25
C VAL A 98 17.92 8.43 -16.72
N ASP A 99 17.76 7.20 -17.23
CA ASP A 99 18.01 6.87 -18.62
C ASP A 99 16.75 7.16 -19.46
N PRO A 100 16.80 8.09 -20.43
CA PRO A 100 15.66 8.43 -21.28
C PRO A 100 15.41 7.43 -22.42
N SER A 101 16.11 6.28 -22.45
CA SER A 101 16.07 5.28 -23.53
C SER A 101 14.68 4.74 -23.85
#